data_AF-A0A370P3V0-F1
#
_entry.id   AF-A0A370P3V0-F1
#
_cell.length_a   1.000
_cell.length_b   1.000
_cell.length_c   1.000
_cell.angle_alpha   90.00
_cell.angle_beta   90.00
_cell.angle_gamma   90.00
#
_symmetry.space_group_name_H-M   'P 1'
#
loop_
_entity.id
_entity.type
_entity.pdbx_description
1 polymer ?
#
loop_
_entity_poly.entity_id
_entity_poly.type
_entity_poly.pdbx_seq_one_letter_code
_entity_poly.pdbx_strand_id
1 'polypeptide(L)'
;MSAPTDATPASNVLGTIGTVFWCIQLVPQIWYNWRRKKTEGLPPAMGFLWAIPYNKGITWPDILVGAIATVLLAGGMLPIYFELGKRQGRVIGINWVFLCIDTLGGLFSIFALVAQGSFDILGGVMYIVVVVLELGIYLSHIIWRIRFREARKEAKHSGRSVEDILQMSNPA
;
A
#
# COMPACT_ATOMS: atom_id res chain seq x y z
N MET A 1 -41.51 -0.32 11.07
CA MET A 1 -40.49 -1.37 11.21
C MET A 1 -39.50 -1.14 10.08
N SER A 2 -38.39 -0.44 10.34
CA SER A 2 -37.33 -0.23 9.34
C SER A 2 -36.66 -1.57 9.07
N ALA A 3 -36.57 -1.95 7.79
CA ALA A 3 -35.85 -3.14 7.36
C ALA A 3 -34.45 -3.17 7.99
N PRO A 4 -33.91 -4.35 8.34
CA PRO A 4 -32.52 -4.42 8.76
C PRO A 4 -31.68 -3.84 7.61
N THR A 5 -30.84 -2.86 7.93
CA THR A 5 -29.72 -2.46 7.07
C THR A 5 -28.78 -3.65 7.02
N ASP A 6 -29.16 -4.66 6.24
CA ASP A 6 -28.38 -5.85 5.99
C ASP A 6 -27.14 -5.37 5.27
N ALA A 7 -26.01 -5.28 5.99
CA ALA A 7 -24.71 -5.27 5.35
C ALA A 7 -24.75 -6.39 4.31
N THR A 8 -24.69 -6.01 3.04
CA THR A 8 -24.93 -6.98 1.96
C THR A 8 -23.95 -8.14 2.18
N PRO A 9 -24.39 -9.41 2.08
CA PRO A 9 -23.49 -10.55 2.24
C PRO A 9 -22.22 -10.41 1.38
N ALA A 10 -22.35 -9.76 0.22
CA ALA A 10 -21.26 -9.35 -0.64
C ALA A 10 -20.24 -8.41 0.03
N SER A 11 -20.68 -7.33 0.70
CA SER A 11 -19.80 -6.41 1.43
C SER A 11 -18.96 -7.14 2.48
N ASN A 12 -19.59 -8.03 3.26
CA ASN A 12 -18.89 -8.77 4.31
C ASN A 12 -17.86 -9.75 3.75
N VAL A 13 -18.20 -10.46 2.67
CA VAL A 13 -17.27 -11.37 1.99
C VAL A 13 -16.09 -10.59 1.38
N LEU A 14 -16.36 -9.50 0.66
CA LEU A 14 -15.33 -8.68 0.01
C LEU A 14 -14.41 -8.01 1.03
N GLY A 15 -14.97 -7.47 2.11
CA GLY A 15 -14.19 -6.85 3.19
C GLY A 15 -13.33 -7.87 3.95
N THR A 16 -13.84 -9.09 4.14
CA THR A 16 -13.07 -10.18 4.74
C THR A 16 -11.89 -10.58 3.86
N ILE A 17 -12.11 -10.70 2.54
CA ILE A 17 -11.04 -11.01 1.58
C ILE A 17 -9.95 -9.93 1.60
N GLY A 18 -10.33 -8.65 1.58
CA GLY A 18 -9.38 -7.54 1.68
C GLY A 18 -8.56 -7.60 2.98
N THR A 19 -9.22 -7.88 4.10
CA THR A 19 -8.58 -8.04 5.40
C THR A 19 -7.59 -9.22 5.43
N VAL A 20 -7.95 -10.35 4.82
CA VAL A 20 -7.06 -11.53 4.73
C VAL A 20 -5.79 -11.18 3.94
N PHE A 21 -5.89 -10.42 2.84
CA PHE A 21 -4.72 -10.00 2.08
C PHE A 21 -3.78 -9.12 2.92
N TRP A 22 -4.28 -8.12 3.64
CA TRP A 22 -3.45 -7.33 4.55
C TRP A 22 -2.86 -8.14 5.70
N CYS A 23 -3.59 -9.11 6.25
CA CYS A 23 -3.04 -10.01 7.26
C CYS A 23 -1.85 -10.81 6.72
N ILE A 24 -1.93 -11.31 5.47
CA ILE A 24 -0.82 -12.01 4.82
C ILE A 24 0.37 -11.06 4.60
N GLN A 25 0.11 -9.81 4.24
CA GLN A 25 1.15 -8.78 4.03
C GLN A 25 1.99 -8.50 5.28
N LEU A 26 1.41 -8.61 6.48
CA LEU A 26 2.12 -8.40 7.74
C LEU A 26 3.04 -9.58 8.12
N VAL A 27 2.81 -10.78 7.58
CA VAL A 27 3.55 -12.01 7.94
C VAL A 27 5.06 -11.89 7.69
N PRO A 28 5.55 -11.41 6.53
CA PRO A 28 6.99 -11.24 6.30
C PRO A 28 7.66 -10.27 7.28
N GLN A 29 7.00 -9.15 7.63
CA GLN A 29 7.51 -8.20 8.60
C GLN A 29 7.57 -8.82 10.01
N ILE A 30 6.50 -9.50 10.42
CA ILE A 30 6.45 -10.17 11.73
C ILE A 30 7.53 -11.25 11.82
N TRP A 31 7.70 -12.05 10.77
CA TRP A 31 8.72 -13.11 10.73
C TRP A 31 10.14 -12.55 10.79
N TYR A 32 10.41 -11.48 10.04
CA TYR A 32 11.71 -10.80 10.08
C TYR A 32 12.01 -10.21 11.47
N ASN A 33 11.03 -9.53 12.08
CA ASN A 33 11.16 -9.00 13.44
C ASN A 33 11.35 -10.13 14.47
N TRP A 34 10.62 -11.23 14.34
CA TRP A 34 10.73 -12.41 15.21
C TRP A 34 12.11 -13.08 15.11
N ARG A 35 12.71 -13.10 13.91
CA ARG A 35 14.07 -13.62 13.67
C ARG A 35 15.14 -12.73 14.29
N ARG A 36 14.93 -11.41 14.37
CA ARG A 36 15.90 -10.45 14.94
C ARG A 36 15.75 -10.18 16.43
N LYS A 37 14.70 -10.70 17.09
CA LYS A 37 14.44 -10.57 18.54
C LYS A 37 14.48 -9.12 19.06
N LYS A 38 14.23 -8.14 18.18
CA LYS A 38 14.19 -6.71 18.49
C LYS A 38 12.90 -6.13 17.94
N THR A 39 12.13 -5.46 18.79
CA THR A 39 10.91 -4.71 18.42
C THR A 39 11.19 -3.22 18.34
N GLU A 40 12.36 -2.84 17.82
CA GLU A 40 12.70 -1.43 17.58
C GLU A 40 11.99 -0.98 16.30
N GLY A 41 10.78 -0.44 16.44
CA GLY A 41 9.99 0.09 15.32
C GLY A 41 8.48 -0.20 15.37
N LEU A 42 7.98 -1.03 16.29
CA LEU A 42 6.53 -1.17 16.50
C LEU A 42 6.05 0.05 17.31
N PRO A 43 5.16 0.92 16.79
CA PRO A 43 4.66 2.04 17.57
C PRO A 43 3.90 1.50 18.79
N PRO A 44 4.26 1.88 20.03
CA PRO A 44 3.50 1.54 21.24
C PRO A 44 2.04 2.03 21.17
N ALA A 45 1.79 3.02 20.31
CA ALA A 45 0.47 3.57 20.00
C ALA A 45 -0.53 2.54 19.45
N MET A 46 -0.06 1.46 18.80
CA MET A 46 -0.95 0.46 18.20
C MET A 46 -1.75 -0.32 19.27
N GLY A 47 -1.15 -0.58 20.44
CA GLY A 47 -1.84 -1.21 21.57
C GLY A 47 -2.79 -0.24 22.30
N PHE A 48 -2.49 1.06 22.31
CA PHE A 48 -3.32 2.07 22.98
C PHE A 48 -4.59 2.43 22.20
N LEU A 49 -4.52 2.45 20.86
CA LEU A 49 -5.68 2.75 20.01
C LEU A 49 -6.76 1.66 20.07
N TRP A 50 -6.39 0.40 20.29
CA TRP A 50 -7.33 -0.72 20.43
C TRP A 50 -8.05 -0.76 21.78
N ALA A 51 -7.55 -0.02 22.79
CA ALA A 51 -8.10 0.00 24.14
C ALA A 51 -9.16 1.08 24.36
N ILE A 52 -9.44 1.95 23.38
CA ILE A 52 -10.46 3.01 23.51
C ILE A 52 -11.85 2.40 23.30
N PRO A 53 -12.73 2.36 24.33
CA PRO A 53 -14.07 1.83 24.17
C PRO A 53 -14.88 2.72 23.23
N TYR A 54 -15.39 2.11 22.16
CA TYR A 54 -16.30 2.73 21.20
C TYR A 54 -17.65 2.99 21.88
N ASN A 55 -17.86 4.21 22.38
CA ASN A 55 -19.19 4.62 22.82
C ASN A 55 -20.04 4.89 21.58
N LYS A 56 -21.04 4.02 21.36
CA LYS A 56 -22.03 4.09 20.27
C LYS A 56 -22.76 5.43 20.31
N GLY A 57 -22.25 6.44 19.62
CA GLY A 57 -22.85 7.78 19.54
C GLY A 57 -21.86 8.92 19.25
N ILE A 58 -20.56 8.73 19.47
CA ILE A 58 -19.53 9.75 19.20
C ILE A 58 -18.61 9.25 18.08
N THR A 59 -18.81 9.74 16.86
CA THR A 59 -18.06 9.32 15.66
C THR A 59 -16.83 10.19 15.35
N TRP A 60 -16.69 11.34 16.00
CA TRP A 60 -15.61 12.30 15.72
C TRP A 60 -14.19 11.76 16.00
N PRO A 61 -13.93 10.93 17.05
CA PRO A 61 -12.62 10.31 17.25
C PRO A 61 -12.19 9.38 16.11
N ASP A 62 -13.14 8.65 15.52
CA ASP A 62 -12.86 7.74 14.40
C ASP A 62 -12.42 8.52 13.15
N ILE A 63 -13.17 9.57 12.82
CA ILE A 63 -12.84 10.48 11.70
C ILE A 63 -11.46 11.12 11.91
N LEU A 64 -11.18 11.59 13.13
CA LEU A 64 -9.90 12.20 13.47
C LEU A 64 -8.73 11.22 13.28
N VAL A 65 -8.85 10.00 13.80
CA VAL A 65 -7.81 8.97 13.68
C VAL A 65 -7.63 8.55 12.22
N GLY A 66 -8.72 8.33 11.48
CA GLY A 66 -8.69 7.95 10.06
C GLY A 66 -8.07 9.04 9.17
N ALA A 67 -8.40 10.30 9.42
CA ALA A 67 -7.82 11.43 8.70
C ALA A 67 -6.31 11.54 8.97
N ILE A 68 -5.89 11.46 10.25
CA ILE A 68 -4.46 11.47 10.61
C ILE A 68 -3.74 10.29 9.98
N ALA A 69 -4.31 9.09 10.04
CA ALA A 69 -3.73 7.89 9.46
C ALA A 69 -3.55 8.03 7.94
N THR A 70 -4.54 8.58 7.24
CA THR A 70 -4.47 8.82 5.79
C THR A 70 -3.36 9.81 5.43
N VAL A 71 -3.23 10.91 6.18
CA VAL A 71 -2.17 11.91 5.99
C VAL A 71 -0.80 11.30 6.25
N LEU A 72 -0.64 10.53 7.33
CA LEU A 72 0.62 9.88 7.66
C LEU A 72 0.98 8.79 6.64
N LEU A 73 0.01 8.03 6.14
CA LEU A 73 0.22 7.03 5.09
C LEU A 73 0.73 7.69 3.81
N ALA A 74 0.04 8.73 3.33
CA ALA A 74 0.46 9.47 2.15
C ALA A 74 1.85 10.13 2.35
N GLY A 75 2.09 10.70 3.54
CA GLY A 75 3.38 11.28 3.91
C GLY A 75 4.51 10.25 3.97
N GLY A 76 4.25 9.06 4.49
CA GLY A 76 5.22 7.96 4.58
C GLY A 76 5.66 7.43 3.21
N MET A 77 4.85 7.63 2.16
CA MET A 77 5.21 7.27 0.79
C MET A 77 6.09 8.31 0.09
N LEU A 78 6.15 9.56 0.57
CA LEU A 78 7.00 10.61 -0.02
C LEU A 78 8.45 10.17 -0.27
N PRO A 79 9.20 9.59 0.68
CA PRO A 79 10.57 9.16 0.43
C PRO A 79 10.68 8.14 -0.71
N ILE A 80 9.71 7.23 -0.86
CA ILE A 80 9.67 6.26 -1.96
C ILE A 80 9.58 7.00 -3.30
N TYR A 81 8.69 7.97 -3.39
CA TYR A 81 8.51 8.79 -4.60
C TYR A 81 9.72 9.67 -4.89
N PHE A 82 10.38 10.23 -3.88
CA PHE A 82 11.63 10.99 -4.05
C PHE A 82 12.77 10.10 -4.54
N GLU A 83 12.94 8.89 -3.99
CA GLU A 83 13.92 7.93 -4.49
C GLU A 83 13.64 7.52 -5.94
N LEU A 84 12.36 7.37 -6.28
CA LEU A 84 11.91 7.02 -7.62
C LEU A 84 12.29 8.11 -8.63
N GLY A 85 12.06 9.38 -8.28
CA GLY A 85 12.46 10.53 -9.09
C GLY A 85 13.97 10.62 -9.28
N LYS A 86 14.76 10.44 -8.21
CA LYS A 86 16.24 10.45 -8.29
C LYS A 86 16.80 9.32 -9.14
N ARG A 87 16.09 8.18 -9.22
CA ARG A 87 16.53 6.96 -9.93
C ARG A 87 15.86 6.79 -11.30
N GLN A 88 15.43 7.88 -11.92
CA GLN A 88 14.85 7.89 -13.28
C GLN A 88 13.62 6.97 -13.42
N GLY A 89 12.84 6.79 -12.35
CA GLY A 89 11.65 5.95 -12.33
C GLY A 89 11.88 4.47 -11.99
N ARG A 90 13.12 4.08 -11.66
CA ARG A 90 13.46 2.71 -11.29
C ARG A 90 13.08 2.39 -9.85
N VAL A 91 12.07 1.54 -9.69
CA VAL A 91 11.71 0.94 -8.40
C VAL A 91 12.76 -0.09 -7.99
N ILE A 92 13.50 0.17 -6.91
CA ILE A 92 14.49 -0.74 -6.31
C ILE A 92 14.09 -0.97 -4.85
N GLY A 93 14.21 -2.19 -4.36
CA GLY A 93 13.99 -2.51 -2.94
C GLY A 93 12.53 -2.75 -2.56
N ILE A 94 11.59 -2.62 -3.50
CA ILE A 94 10.17 -2.99 -3.30
C ILE A 94 9.94 -4.43 -3.76
N ASN A 95 9.30 -5.23 -2.91
CA ASN A 95 8.86 -6.57 -3.25
C ASN A 95 7.53 -6.49 -4.04
N TRP A 96 7.55 -6.94 -5.29
CA TRP A 96 6.37 -6.93 -6.17
C TRP A 96 5.19 -7.74 -5.63
N VAL A 97 5.45 -8.85 -4.93
CA VAL A 97 4.38 -9.67 -4.34
C VAL A 97 3.71 -8.91 -3.19
N PHE A 98 4.51 -8.22 -2.38
CA PHE A 98 4.00 -7.39 -1.29
C PHE A 98 3.11 -6.26 -1.84
N LEU A 99 3.59 -5.52 -2.84
CA LEU A 99 2.83 -4.44 -3.46
C LEU A 99 1.53 -4.95 -4.09
N CYS A 100 1.56 -6.12 -4.75
CA CYS A 100 0.35 -6.71 -5.32
C CYS A 100 -0.69 -7.09 -4.26
N ILE A 101 -0.27 -7.67 -3.14
CA ILE A 101 -1.18 -8.07 -2.06
C ILE A 101 -1.83 -6.84 -1.42
N ASP A 102 -1.08 -5.76 -1.24
CA ASP A 102 -1.59 -4.50 -0.68
C ASP A 102 -2.63 -3.84 -1.59
N THR A 103 -2.33 -3.74 -2.89
CA THR A 103 -3.27 -3.23 -3.90
C THR A 103 -4.54 -4.08 -3.98
N LEU A 104 -4.43 -5.41 -3.87
CA LEU A 104 -5.60 -6.29 -3.81
C LEU A 104 -6.41 -6.02 -2.54
N GLY A 105 -5.77 -5.90 -1.38
CA GLY A 105 -6.41 -5.54 -0.11
C GLY A 105 -7.22 -4.25 -0.21
N GLY A 106 -6.62 -3.18 -0.75
CA GLY A 106 -7.29 -1.90 -1.01
C GLY A 106 -8.45 -2.01 -2.01
N LEU A 107 -8.24 -2.71 -3.13
CA LEU A 107 -9.26 -2.86 -4.17
C LEU A 107 -10.49 -3.64 -3.69
N PHE A 108 -10.30 -4.76 -3.00
CA PHE A 108 -11.40 -5.54 -2.43
C PHE A 108 -12.14 -4.76 -1.34
N SER A 109 -11.44 -3.91 -0.59
CA SER A 109 -12.06 -3.06 0.43
C SER A 109 -12.90 -1.93 -0.20
N ILE A 110 -12.50 -1.37 -1.34
CA ILE A 110 -13.33 -0.44 -2.11
C ILE A 110 -14.58 -1.15 -2.64
N PHE A 111 -14.43 -2.37 -3.18
CA PHE A 111 -15.59 -3.14 -3.65
C PHE A 111 -16.57 -3.48 -2.52
N ALA A 112 -16.07 -3.76 -1.31
CA ALA A 112 -16.90 -3.96 -0.13
C ALA A 112 -17.71 -2.69 0.18
N LEU A 113 -17.07 -1.53 0.24
CA LEU A 113 -17.73 -0.24 0.49
C LEU A 113 -18.79 0.09 -0.55
N VAL A 114 -18.52 -0.18 -1.83
CA VAL A 114 -19.50 0.03 -2.91
C VAL A 114 -20.68 -0.95 -2.77
N ALA A 115 -20.42 -2.19 -2.38
CA ALA A 115 -21.46 -3.21 -2.19
C ALA A 115 -22.35 -2.95 -0.96
N GLN A 116 -21.87 -2.20 0.05
CA GLN A 116 -22.58 -1.94 1.30
C GLN A 116 -23.80 -1.02 1.17
N GLY A 117 -23.95 -0.31 0.05
CA GLY A 117 -25.10 0.58 -0.24
C GLY A 117 -25.08 1.92 0.50
N SER A 118 -24.44 1.99 1.68
CA SER A 118 -24.08 3.23 2.37
C SER A 118 -22.59 3.49 2.18
N PHE A 119 -22.23 4.49 1.38
CA PHE A 119 -20.82 4.79 1.10
C PHE A 119 -20.19 5.51 2.29
N ASP A 120 -19.28 4.83 3.00
CA ASP A 120 -18.41 5.47 3.98
C ASP A 120 -17.29 6.24 3.25
N ILE A 121 -17.40 7.57 3.29
CA ILE A 121 -16.48 8.48 2.60
C ILE A 121 -15.08 8.38 3.20
N LEU A 122 -14.95 8.20 4.52
CA LEU A 122 -13.65 8.17 5.18
C LEU A 122 -12.86 6.93 4.74
N GLY A 123 -13.46 5.74 4.87
CA GLY A 123 -12.86 4.50 4.39
C GLY A 123 -12.60 4.52 2.88
N GLY A 124 -13.55 5.06 2.10
CA GLY A 124 -13.42 5.17 0.65
C GLY A 124 -12.22 6.02 0.22
N VAL A 125 -12.05 7.20 0.82
CA VAL A 125 -10.91 8.09 0.53
C VAL A 125 -9.58 7.41 0.88
N MET A 126 -9.49 6.76 2.04
CA MET A 126 -8.25 6.09 2.46
C MET A 126 -7.83 5.01 1.45
N TYR A 127 -8.74 4.13 1.05
CA TYR A 127 -8.41 3.05 0.11
C TYR A 127 -8.13 3.57 -1.30
N ILE A 128 -8.85 4.59 -1.76
CA ILE A 128 -8.59 5.22 -3.07
C ILE A 128 -7.19 5.84 -3.09
N VAL A 129 -6.81 6.56 -2.04
CA VAL A 129 -5.48 7.18 -1.93
C VAL A 129 -4.39 6.10 -1.99
N VAL A 130 -4.53 5.01 -1.24
CA VAL A 130 -3.58 3.88 -1.27
C VAL A 130 -3.46 3.32 -2.68
N VAL A 131 -4.58 2.94 -3.30
CA VAL A 131 -4.57 2.34 -4.64
C VAL A 131 -3.97 3.29 -5.68
N VAL A 132 -4.30 4.58 -5.64
CA VAL A 132 -3.72 5.58 -6.57
C VAL A 132 -2.21 5.71 -6.38
N LEU A 133 -1.73 5.78 -5.15
CA LEU A 133 -0.31 5.88 -4.85
C LEU A 133 0.44 4.60 -5.25
N GLU A 134 -0.17 3.42 -5.17
CA GLU A 134 0.48 2.18 -5.61
C GLU A 134 0.51 2.06 -7.14
N LEU A 135 -0.58 2.44 -7.80
CA LEU A 135 -0.63 2.52 -9.27
C LEU A 135 0.44 3.46 -9.83
N GLY A 136 0.74 4.56 -9.15
CA GLY A 136 1.86 5.44 -9.49
C GLY A 136 3.22 4.74 -9.49
N ILE A 137 3.46 3.85 -8.52
CA ILE A 137 4.69 3.05 -8.42
C ILE A 137 4.77 2.04 -9.58
N TYR A 138 3.67 1.35 -9.88
CA TYR A 138 3.58 0.43 -11.02
C TYR A 138 3.86 1.14 -12.34
N LEU A 139 3.19 2.27 -12.58
CA LEU A 139 3.35 3.07 -13.79
C LEU A 139 4.80 3.53 -13.96
N SER A 140 5.42 4.07 -12.91
CA SER A 140 6.81 4.48 -12.97
C SER A 140 7.75 3.32 -13.35
N HIS A 141 7.55 2.13 -12.77
CA HIS A 141 8.38 0.97 -13.12
C HIS A 141 8.15 0.50 -14.55
N ILE A 142 6.90 0.49 -15.02
CA ILE A 142 6.56 0.11 -16.40
C ILE A 142 7.20 1.10 -17.39
N ILE A 143 7.08 2.40 -17.12
CA ILE A 143 7.71 3.47 -17.93
C ILE A 143 9.21 3.26 -17.97
N TRP A 144 9.87 3.03 -16.83
CA TRP A 144 11.31 2.75 -16.77
C TRP A 144 11.67 1.50 -17.60
N ARG A 145 10.90 0.41 -17.48
CA ARG A 145 11.11 -0.84 -18.21
C ARG A 145 11.02 -0.68 -19.72
N ILE A 146 10.13 0.20 -20.20
CA ILE A 146 9.95 0.52 -21.61
C ILE A 146 11.07 1.46 -22.09
N ARG A 147 11.33 2.55 -21.34
CA ARG A 147 12.34 3.56 -21.67
C ARG A 147 13.75 2.97 -21.78
N PHE A 148 14.11 2.08 -20.86
CA PHE A 148 15.42 1.44 -20.79
C PHE A 148 15.42 0.01 -21.33
N ARG A 149 14.50 -0.30 -22.26
CA ARG A 149 14.45 -1.63 -22.88
C ARG A 149 15.72 -1.96 -23.64
N GLU A 150 16.29 -1.01 -24.36
CA GLU A 150 17.51 -1.22 -25.15
C GLU A 150 18.73 -1.40 -24.24
N ALA A 151 18.89 -0.56 -23.20
CA ALA A 151 19.92 -0.74 -22.17
C ALA A 151 19.81 -2.11 -21.45
N ARG A 152 18.59 -2.61 -21.20
CA ARG A 152 18.39 -3.96 -20.65
C ARG A 152 18.76 -5.08 -21.63
N LYS A 153 18.53 -4.90 -22.93
CA LYS A 153 18.98 -5.88 -23.93
C LYS A 153 20.50 -5.90 -23.99
N GLU A 154 21.13 -4.73 -24.00
CA GLU A 154 22.57 -4.59 -24.01
C GLU A 154 23.21 -5.19 -22.74
N ALA A 155 22.57 -5.04 -21.57
CA ALA A 155 22.98 -5.71 -20.33
C ALA A 155 22.96 -7.23 -20.46
N LYS A 156 21.91 -7.77 -21.09
CA LYS A 156 21.78 -9.22 -21.32
C LYS A 156 22.81 -9.75 -22.32
N HIS A 157 23.19 -8.95 -23.32
CA HIS A 157 24.20 -9.34 -24.33
C HIS A 157 25.64 -9.20 -23.81
N SER A 158 25.93 -8.17 -23.02
CA SER A 158 27.27 -7.89 -22.49
C SER A 158 27.58 -8.59 -21.16
N GLY A 159 26.57 -9.16 -20.50
CA GLY A 159 26.69 -9.75 -19.16
C GLY A 159 26.95 -8.73 -18.05
N ARG A 160 26.86 -7.42 -18.34
CA ARG A 160 27.05 -6.32 -17.37
C ARG A 160 25.73 -5.95 -16.68
N SER A 161 25.82 -5.26 -15.55
CA SER A 161 24.62 -4.76 -14.88
C SER A 161 23.97 -3.64 -15.72
N VAL A 162 22.66 -3.46 -15.57
CA VAL A 162 21.92 -2.40 -16.27
C VAL A 162 22.43 -1.03 -15.81
N GLU A 163 22.82 -0.91 -14.55
CA GLU A 163 23.42 0.29 -13.98
C GLU A 163 24.73 0.68 -14.69
N ASP A 164 25.62 -0.28 -14.94
CA ASP A 164 26.90 -0.02 -15.61
C ASP A 164 26.70 0.57 -17.01
N ILE A 165 25.74 0.02 -17.77
CA ILE A 165 25.43 0.50 -19.13
C ILE A 165 24.82 1.89 -19.12
N LEU A 166 23.99 2.20 -18.12
CA LEU A 166 23.41 3.52 -17.96
C LEU A 166 24.46 4.57 -17.57
N GLN A 167 25.45 4.21 -16.77
CA GLN A 167 26.58 5.10 -16.47
C GLN A 167 27.48 5.35 -17.69
N MET A 168 27.69 4.34 -18.54
CA MET A 168 28.53 4.47 -19.73
C MET A 168 27.86 5.30 -20.85
N SER A 169 26.53 5.25 -20.96
CA SER A 169 25.77 5.98 -22.01
C SER A 169 25.43 7.42 -21.64
N ASN A 170 25.52 7.78 -20.36
CA ASN A 170 25.37 9.15 -19.87
C ASN A 170 26.52 9.49 -18.92
N PRO A 171 27.76 9.64 -19.44
CA PRO A 171 28.85 10.17 -18.64
C PRO A 171 28.42 11.59 -18.20
N ALA A 172 28.44 11.83 -16.90
CA ALA A 172 28.15 13.15 -16.34
C ALA A 172 29.05 14.23 -16.98
#